data_AF-A0A9P4A959-F1
#
_entry.id   AF-A0A9P4A959-F1
#
_cell.length_a   1.000
_cell.length_b   1.000
_cell.length_c   1.000
_cell.angle_alpha   90.00
_cell.angle_beta   90.00
_cell.angle_gamma   90.00
#
_symmetry.space_group_name_H-M   'P 1'
#
loop_
_entity.id
_entity.type
_entity.pdbx_description
1 polymer ?
#
loop_
_entity_poly.entity_id
_entity_poly.type
_entity_poly.pdbx_seq_one_letter_code
_entity_poly.pdbx_strand_id
1 'polypeptide(L)'
;MSNKESNIEKTNFDAFIQAVGSEIEQAQVRLIVAANAQMLFHYWKVGNYILYHQQLHGWGSKIIKQLAKAIRLHYPEKKGYSERNLTYMCQFAKAYPLRALQSFIETDARLSVPTIQSVTNEVLKLNDKQFTQELTAQIQSIDCQILTITQEVPAQIEDVGKTVSAIYRMGIREIEEVFLTSPIAKINWTSQMTILDSSLPLGLSYWYMKQSIEMGWSSNVLKLQIDSDLYSRQISNNKVNNFTTTLPAPQSDLANYLLKDPYIFDLAGAKEKADERDIEEQLVKHVTRYLLEMGNGFAFVARQKHFQVGNSDFFADLILYSIPLHAYIVIELKATPFKPEYAGQLNFYINVVDDKLRGEHDNKTIGLLLCRGKDEVVAQYALSGYDQPIGISDYQLSKAIPEKLKSALPSVEEVEEELASFLDKAPQ
;
A
#
# COMPACT_ATOMS: atom_id res chain seq x y z
N MET A 1 38.56 45.46 -10.50
CA MET A 1 37.35 45.11 -9.74
C MET A 1 36.23 44.68 -10.70
N SER A 2 36.36 43.54 -11.38
CA SER A 2 35.37 43.13 -12.40
C SER A 2 35.35 41.61 -12.58
N ASN A 3 34.97 40.87 -11.54
CA ASN A 3 34.66 39.43 -11.68
C ASN A 3 33.89 38.82 -10.49
N LYS A 4 33.24 39.65 -9.65
CA LYS A 4 32.44 39.17 -8.51
C LYS A 4 30.92 39.29 -8.71
N GLU A 5 30.45 40.16 -9.60
CA GLU A 5 29.01 40.36 -9.84
C GLU A 5 28.40 39.35 -10.83
N SER A 6 29.15 38.87 -11.83
CA SER A 6 28.62 38.00 -12.90
C SER A 6 28.30 36.56 -12.47
N ASN A 7 28.95 36.04 -11.43
CA ASN A 7 28.66 34.70 -10.93
C ASN A 7 27.54 34.68 -9.88
N ILE A 8 27.34 35.76 -9.14
CA ILE A 8 26.29 35.84 -8.10
C ILE A 8 24.91 36.02 -8.75
N GLU A 9 24.80 36.77 -9.85
CA GLU A 9 23.53 36.92 -10.59
C GLU A 9 23.09 35.64 -11.31
N LYS A 10 24.02 34.84 -11.83
CA LYS A 10 23.70 33.60 -12.54
C LYS A 10 23.16 32.53 -11.60
N THR A 11 23.79 32.34 -10.44
CA THR A 11 23.33 31.39 -9.42
C THR A 11 21.98 31.81 -8.81
N ASN A 12 21.74 33.12 -8.63
CA ASN A 12 20.46 33.63 -8.15
C ASN A 12 19.35 33.47 -9.19
N PHE A 13 19.65 33.66 -10.48
CA PHE A 13 18.71 33.42 -11.56
C PHE A 13 18.39 31.93 -11.74
N ASP A 14 19.40 31.05 -11.65
CA ASP A 14 19.20 29.60 -11.69
C ASP A 14 18.34 29.14 -10.50
N ALA A 15 18.60 29.64 -9.29
CA ALA A 15 17.75 29.37 -8.12
C ALA A 15 16.32 29.88 -8.30
N PHE A 16 16.13 31.04 -8.95
CA PHE A 16 14.81 31.58 -9.30
C PHE A 16 14.07 30.69 -10.31
N ILE A 17 14.75 30.22 -11.37
CA ILE A 17 14.18 29.29 -12.34
C ILE A 17 13.81 27.97 -11.67
N GLN A 18 14.65 27.43 -10.79
CA GLN A 18 14.35 26.22 -10.01
C GLN A 18 13.13 26.41 -9.10
N ALA A 19 13.01 27.57 -8.44
CA ALA A 19 11.85 27.88 -7.59
C ALA A 19 10.55 27.96 -8.40
N VAL A 20 10.56 28.65 -9.55
CA VAL A 20 9.39 28.75 -10.44
C VAL A 20 9.05 27.39 -11.06
N GLY A 21 10.06 26.63 -11.51
CA GLY A 21 9.89 25.28 -12.03
C GLY A 21 9.27 24.35 -10.99
N SER A 22 9.76 24.38 -9.75
CA SER A 22 9.20 23.59 -8.66
C SER A 22 7.72 23.95 -8.38
N GLU A 23 7.35 25.24 -8.41
CA GLU A 23 5.95 25.64 -8.23
C GLU A 23 5.06 25.14 -9.37
N ILE A 24 5.54 25.15 -10.62
CA ILE A 24 4.80 24.60 -11.77
C ILE A 24 4.57 23.10 -11.59
N GLU A 25 5.60 22.36 -11.22
CA GLU A 25 5.51 20.91 -10.96
C GLU A 25 4.53 20.61 -9.81
N GLN A 26 4.63 21.36 -8.71
CA GLN A 26 3.70 21.22 -7.58
C GLN A 26 2.26 21.55 -7.99
N ALA A 27 2.04 22.59 -8.79
CA ALA A 27 0.72 22.94 -9.30
C ALA A 27 0.12 21.82 -10.18
N GLN A 28 0.94 21.20 -11.04
CA GLN A 28 0.52 20.05 -11.85
C GLN A 28 0.15 18.85 -10.98
N VAL A 29 0.94 18.54 -9.95
CA VAL A 29 0.64 17.45 -9.00
C VAL A 29 -0.68 17.72 -8.28
N ARG A 30 -0.90 18.95 -7.77
CA ARG A 30 -2.16 19.33 -7.11
C ARG A 30 -3.37 19.19 -8.04
N LEU A 31 -3.24 19.58 -9.31
CA LEU A 31 -4.29 19.42 -10.31
C LEU A 31 -4.65 17.94 -10.51
N ILE A 32 -3.66 17.07 -10.66
CA ILE A 32 -3.85 15.63 -10.88
C ILE A 32 -4.53 15.00 -9.65
N VAL A 33 -4.07 15.31 -8.45
CA VAL A 33 -4.65 14.80 -7.19
C VAL A 33 -6.10 15.26 -7.03
N ALA A 34 -6.38 16.55 -7.27
CA ALA A 34 -7.73 17.10 -7.21
C ALA A 34 -8.65 16.45 -8.26
N ALA A 35 -8.17 16.28 -9.50
CA ALA A 35 -8.91 15.62 -10.56
C ALA A 35 -9.24 14.16 -10.23
N ASN A 36 -8.30 13.41 -9.64
CA ASN A 36 -8.55 12.05 -9.16
C ASN A 36 -9.63 12.02 -8.08
N ALA A 37 -9.51 12.87 -7.05
CA ALA A 37 -10.46 12.93 -5.95
C ALA A 37 -11.88 13.27 -6.45
N GLN A 38 -12.00 14.23 -7.38
CA GLN A 38 -13.26 14.60 -8.01
C GLN A 38 -13.84 13.51 -8.91
N MET A 39 -12.99 12.80 -9.65
CA MET A 39 -13.41 11.64 -10.44
C MET A 39 -13.98 10.54 -9.54
N LEU A 40 -13.34 10.26 -8.40
CA LEU A 40 -13.84 9.28 -7.43
C LEU A 40 -15.16 9.71 -6.79
N PHE A 41 -15.28 10.99 -6.43
CA PHE A 41 -16.54 11.52 -5.91
C PHE A 41 -17.66 11.42 -6.95
N HIS A 42 -17.36 11.70 -8.22
CA HIS A 42 -18.29 11.50 -9.33
C HIS A 42 -18.73 10.03 -9.45
N TYR A 43 -17.79 9.08 -9.43
CA TYR A 43 -18.10 7.65 -9.47
C TYR A 43 -18.93 7.19 -8.28
N TRP A 44 -18.66 7.70 -7.08
CA TRP A 44 -19.45 7.42 -5.89
C TRP A 44 -20.88 7.97 -6.00
N LYS A 45 -21.06 9.18 -6.53
CA LYS A 45 -22.39 9.76 -6.79
C LYS A 45 -23.17 8.94 -7.81
N VAL A 46 -22.55 8.60 -8.94
CA VAL A 46 -23.17 7.77 -9.99
C VAL A 46 -23.58 6.40 -9.43
N GLY A 47 -22.73 5.77 -8.62
CA GLY A 47 -23.04 4.52 -7.95
C GLY A 47 -24.27 4.62 -7.04
N ASN A 48 -24.31 5.63 -6.16
CA ASN A 48 -25.46 5.87 -5.28
C ASN A 48 -26.75 6.14 -6.07
N TYR A 49 -26.64 6.92 -7.15
CA TYR A 49 -27.76 7.25 -8.03
C TYR A 49 -28.33 6.02 -8.73
N ILE A 50 -27.48 5.15 -9.28
CA ILE A 50 -27.91 3.89 -9.90
C ILE A 50 -28.57 2.99 -8.87
N LEU A 51 -27.96 2.81 -7.69
CA LEU A 51 -28.51 1.97 -6.62
C LEU A 51 -29.88 2.47 -6.15
N TYR A 52 -30.04 3.78 -6.01
CA TYR A 52 -31.31 4.41 -5.64
C TYR A 52 -32.42 4.07 -6.64
N HIS A 53 -32.18 4.29 -7.95
CA HIS A 53 -33.17 3.99 -8.97
C HIS A 53 -33.41 2.49 -9.16
N GLN A 54 -32.39 1.65 -8.95
CA GLN A 54 -32.56 0.20 -8.93
C GLN A 54 -33.53 -0.24 -7.84
N GLN A 55 -33.44 0.34 -6.65
CA GLN A 55 -34.37 0.04 -5.58
C GLN A 55 -35.75 0.65 -5.81
N LEU A 56 -35.83 1.92 -6.22
CA LEU A 56 -37.10 2.64 -6.42
C LEU A 56 -38.00 1.95 -7.47
N HIS A 57 -37.40 1.46 -8.55
CA HIS A 57 -38.13 0.85 -9.66
C HIS A 57 -38.03 -0.69 -9.71
N GLY A 58 -37.34 -1.31 -8.75
CA GLY A 58 -37.10 -2.76 -8.74
C GLY A 58 -36.26 -3.25 -9.92
N TRP A 59 -35.35 -2.43 -10.46
CA TRP A 59 -34.54 -2.80 -11.61
C TRP A 59 -33.42 -3.79 -11.24
N GLY A 60 -33.41 -4.95 -11.90
CA GLY A 60 -32.33 -5.94 -11.78
C GLY A 60 -31.02 -5.52 -12.47
N SER A 61 -30.01 -6.39 -12.41
CA SER A 61 -28.65 -6.14 -12.94
C SER A 61 -28.59 -5.77 -14.44
N LYS A 62 -29.59 -6.15 -15.23
CA LYS A 62 -29.69 -5.83 -16.67
C LYS A 62 -29.71 -4.32 -16.95
N ILE A 63 -30.14 -3.49 -15.99
CA ILE A 63 -30.17 -2.04 -16.18
C ILE A 63 -28.77 -1.44 -16.37
N ILE A 64 -27.76 -1.98 -15.71
CA ILE A 64 -26.38 -1.50 -15.83
C ILE A 64 -25.87 -1.70 -17.26
N LYS A 65 -26.19 -2.86 -17.85
CA LYS A 65 -25.87 -3.17 -19.25
C LYS A 65 -26.59 -2.25 -20.23
N GLN A 66 -27.86 -1.93 -19.97
CA GLN A 66 -28.64 -1.01 -20.79
C GLN A 66 -28.10 0.42 -20.69
N LEU A 67 -27.80 0.86 -19.46
CA LEU A 67 -27.23 2.18 -19.18
C LEU A 67 -25.86 2.36 -19.85
N ALA A 68 -24.96 1.37 -19.74
CA ALA A 68 -23.66 1.42 -20.41
C ALA A 68 -23.79 1.60 -21.94
N LYS A 69 -24.71 0.84 -22.56
CA LYS A 69 -25.00 0.97 -23.99
C LYS A 69 -25.57 2.34 -24.36
N ALA A 70 -26.52 2.84 -23.56
CA ALA A 70 -27.14 4.14 -23.77
C ALA A 70 -26.11 5.27 -23.63
N ILE A 71 -25.26 5.26 -22.60
CA ILE A 71 -24.20 6.26 -22.41
C ILE A 71 -23.24 6.25 -23.60
N ARG A 72 -22.81 5.06 -24.06
CA ARG A 72 -21.93 4.95 -25.23
C ARG A 72 -22.57 5.48 -26.51
N LEU A 73 -23.89 5.32 -26.67
CA LEU A 73 -24.63 5.81 -27.83
C LEU A 73 -24.82 7.33 -27.80
N HIS A 74 -25.22 7.89 -26.65
CA HIS A 74 -25.52 9.31 -26.50
C HIS A 74 -24.27 10.18 -26.25
N TYR A 75 -23.20 9.59 -25.70
CA TYR A 75 -21.98 10.27 -25.33
C TYR A 75 -20.72 9.48 -25.77
N PRO A 76 -20.50 9.30 -27.08
CA PRO A 76 -19.44 8.42 -27.61
C PRO A 76 -18.02 8.84 -27.21
N GLU A 77 -17.78 10.14 -27.00
CA GLU A 77 -16.49 10.68 -26.57
C GLU A 77 -16.18 10.42 -25.08
N LYS A 78 -17.19 10.03 -24.28
CA LYS A 78 -17.03 9.83 -22.83
C LYS A 78 -16.59 8.40 -22.54
N LYS A 79 -15.33 8.24 -22.14
CA LYS A 79 -14.73 6.97 -21.69
C LYS A 79 -15.01 6.74 -20.20
N GLY A 80 -14.83 5.50 -19.75
CA GLY A 80 -14.99 5.13 -18.32
C GLY A 80 -16.39 4.69 -17.90
N TYR A 81 -17.33 4.49 -18.82
CA TYR A 81 -18.71 4.08 -18.49
C TYR A 81 -19.07 2.70 -19.09
N SER A 82 -18.13 1.77 -19.05
CA SER A 82 -18.40 0.38 -19.43
C SER A 82 -19.32 -0.30 -18.41
N GLU A 83 -19.98 -1.39 -18.79
CA GLU A 83 -20.82 -2.20 -17.88
C GLU A 83 -20.04 -2.60 -16.61
N ARG A 84 -18.78 -3.02 -16.78
CA ARG A 84 -17.87 -3.32 -15.66
C ARG A 84 -17.61 -2.11 -14.78
N ASN A 85 -17.31 -0.95 -15.36
CA ASN A 85 -16.99 0.24 -14.55
C ASN A 85 -18.22 0.75 -13.79
N LEU A 86 -19.40 0.78 -14.41
CA LEU A 86 -20.64 1.14 -13.72
C LEU A 86 -20.96 0.15 -12.58
N THR A 87 -20.67 -1.13 -12.76
CA THR A 87 -20.80 -2.14 -11.70
C THR A 87 -19.87 -1.81 -10.53
N TYR A 88 -18.62 -1.46 -10.80
CA TYR A 88 -17.69 -1.01 -9.75
C TYR A 88 -18.13 0.29 -9.11
N MET A 89 -18.71 1.25 -9.83
CA MET A 89 -19.28 2.47 -9.22
C MET A 89 -20.35 2.13 -8.20
N CYS A 90 -21.26 1.19 -8.52
CA CYS A 90 -22.27 0.72 -7.57
C CYS A 90 -21.63 -0.01 -6.37
N GLN A 91 -20.66 -0.88 -6.61
CA GLN A 91 -19.93 -1.57 -5.52
C GLN A 91 -19.20 -0.57 -4.62
N PHE A 92 -18.55 0.44 -5.21
CA PHE A 92 -17.84 1.50 -4.50
C PHE A 92 -18.78 2.33 -3.62
N ALA A 93 -19.92 2.75 -4.15
CA ALA A 93 -20.95 3.45 -3.39
C ALA A 93 -21.51 2.61 -2.24
N LYS A 94 -21.74 1.30 -2.49
CA LYS A 94 -22.26 0.37 -1.49
C LYS A 94 -21.24 0.04 -0.39
N ALA A 95 -19.97 -0.11 -0.75
CA ALA A 95 -18.89 -0.41 0.20
C ALA A 95 -18.58 0.76 1.12
N TYR A 96 -18.75 2.00 0.63
CA TYR A 96 -18.40 3.22 1.35
C TYR A 96 -19.59 4.18 1.49
N PRO A 97 -20.64 3.82 2.26
CA PRO A 97 -21.71 4.76 2.58
C PRO A 97 -21.16 5.93 3.41
N LEU A 98 -21.88 7.06 3.42
CA LEU A 98 -21.43 8.29 4.09
C LEU A 98 -20.97 8.10 5.54
N ARG A 99 -21.65 7.24 6.32
CA ARG A 99 -21.26 6.91 7.70
C ARG A 99 -19.92 6.20 7.82
N ALA A 100 -19.57 5.38 6.84
CA ALA A 100 -18.25 4.75 6.77
C ALA A 100 -17.17 5.80 6.53
N LEU A 101 -17.43 6.77 5.64
CA LEU A 101 -16.51 7.88 5.39
C LEU A 101 -16.25 8.72 6.65
N GLN A 102 -17.32 9.06 7.37
CA GLN A 102 -17.21 9.77 8.66
C GLN A 102 -16.41 8.95 9.68
N SER A 103 -16.66 7.64 9.77
CA SER A 103 -15.90 6.75 10.66
C SER A 103 -14.41 6.70 10.31
N PHE A 104 -14.04 6.75 9.02
CA PHE A 104 -12.65 6.83 8.61
C PHE A 104 -11.99 8.14 9.06
N ILE A 105 -12.66 9.27 8.88
CA ILE A 105 -12.14 10.58 9.33
C ILE A 105 -11.95 10.60 10.85
N GLU A 106 -12.90 10.04 11.60
CA GLU A 106 -12.78 9.93 13.05
C GLU A 106 -11.62 9.01 13.47
N THR A 107 -11.39 7.91 12.75
CA THR A 107 -10.27 7.00 12.99
C THR A 107 -8.93 7.68 12.67
N ASP A 108 -8.85 8.46 11.59
CA ASP A 108 -7.67 9.28 11.25
C ASP A 108 -7.27 10.21 12.40
N ALA A 109 -8.26 10.88 12.99
CA ALA A 109 -8.02 11.81 14.11
C ALA A 109 -7.49 11.09 15.37
N ARG A 110 -7.83 9.80 15.55
CA ARG A 110 -7.37 9.00 16.69
C ARG A 110 -5.99 8.37 16.50
N LEU A 111 -5.58 8.09 15.26
CA LEU A 111 -4.32 7.39 14.94
C LEU A 111 -3.11 8.31 14.67
N SER A 112 -3.03 9.45 15.36
CA SER A 112 -1.92 10.41 15.17
C SER A 112 -0.51 9.84 15.48
N VAL A 113 -0.42 8.82 16.33
CA VAL A 113 0.79 7.99 16.54
C VAL A 113 0.37 6.51 16.52
N PRO A 114 0.72 5.73 15.48
CA PRO A 114 0.25 4.37 15.34
C PRO A 114 1.04 3.41 16.24
N THR A 115 0.39 2.88 17.27
CA THR A 115 0.85 1.67 17.97
C THR A 115 0.09 0.46 17.45
N ILE A 116 0.71 -0.73 17.46
CA ILE A 116 0.07 -1.99 17.00
C ILE A 116 -1.31 -2.16 17.68
N GLN A 117 -1.40 -1.95 19.00
CA GLN A 117 -2.67 -2.08 19.74
C GLN A 117 -3.72 -1.06 19.29
N SER A 118 -3.34 0.21 19.10
CA SER A 118 -4.27 1.25 18.66
C SER A 118 -4.83 0.95 17.27
N VAL A 119 -3.98 0.47 16.35
CA VAL A 119 -4.35 0.10 14.99
C VAL A 119 -5.29 -1.11 15.02
N THR A 120 -4.95 -2.16 15.76
CA THR A 120 -5.79 -3.36 15.90
C THR A 120 -7.19 -2.99 16.42
N ASN A 121 -7.26 -2.19 17.48
CA ASN A 121 -8.52 -1.79 18.09
C ASN A 121 -9.41 -1.00 17.11
N GLU A 122 -8.83 -0.06 16.37
CA GLU A 122 -9.58 0.75 15.40
C GLU A 122 -10.03 -0.06 14.18
N VAL A 123 -9.18 -0.97 13.68
CA VAL A 123 -9.54 -1.88 12.59
C VAL A 123 -10.69 -2.79 12.99
N LEU A 124 -10.65 -3.38 14.19
CA LEU A 124 -11.75 -4.20 14.72
C LEU A 124 -13.03 -3.38 14.87
N LYS A 125 -12.93 -2.17 15.44
CA LYS A 125 -14.08 -1.26 15.59
C LYS A 125 -14.73 -0.90 14.25
N LEU A 126 -13.94 -0.74 13.18
CA LEU A 126 -14.46 -0.51 11.83
C LEU A 126 -15.11 -1.75 11.22
N ASN A 127 -14.57 -2.94 11.50
CA ASN A 127 -15.13 -4.22 11.03
C ASN A 127 -16.47 -4.55 11.71
N ASP A 128 -16.61 -4.25 12.99
CA ASP A 128 -17.81 -4.56 13.77
C ASP A 128 -18.99 -3.62 13.47
N LYS A 129 -18.72 -2.45 12.91
CA LYS A 129 -19.76 -1.51 12.50
C LYS A 129 -20.49 -2.02 11.26
N GLN A 130 -21.76 -2.39 11.41
CA GLN A 130 -22.64 -2.64 10.27
C GLN A 130 -23.07 -1.33 9.62
N PHE A 131 -22.41 -0.96 8.53
CA PHE A 131 -22.81 0.18 7.70
C PHE A 131 -23.80 -0.29 6.65
N THR A 132 -25.08 -0.37 6.99
CA THR A 132 -26.12 -0.50 5.98
C THR A 132 -26.27 0.83 5.25
N GLN A 133 -26.36 0.79 3.92
CA GLN A 133 -26.79 1.95 3.16
C GLN A 133 -28.22 2.27 3.61
N GLU A 134 -28.46 3.47 4.16
CA GLU A 134 -29.79 3.96 4.49
C GLU A 134 -30.54 4.22 3.17
N LEU A 135 -31.01 3.15 2.55
CA LEU A 135 -31.84 3.23 1.36
C LEU A 135 -33.25 3.56 1.83
N THR A 136 -33.52 4.87 1.94
CA THR A 136 -34.79 5.44 2.35
C THR A 136 -35.94 4.91 1.51
N ALA A 137 -36.79 4.08 2.11
CA ALA A 137 -38.14 3.79 1.65
C ALA A 137 -39.10 5.00 1.81
N GLN A 138 -38.58 6.22 2.03
CA GLN A 138 -39.38 7.41 2.35
C GLN A 138 -38.70 8.68 1.82
N ILE A 139 -38.58 8.80 0.50
CA ILE A 139 -38.69 10.13 -0.13
C ILE A 139 -40.17 10.28 -0.43
N GLN A 140 -40.95 10.67 0.59
CA GLN A 140 -42.28 11.21 0.35
C GLN A 140 -42.09 12.52 -0.40
N SER A 141 -42.86 12.66 -1.48
CA SER A 141 -43.03 13.88 -2.27
C SER A 141 -42.87 15.14 -1.43
N ILE A 142 -41.87 15.95 -1.72
CA ILE A 142 -41.79 17.30 -1.19
C ILE A 142 -43.08 18.03 -1.61
N ASP A 143 -43.75 18.65 -0.62
CA ASP A 143 -45.05 19.30 -0.67
C ASP A 143 -45.41 19.98 -2.00
N CYS A 144 -46.37 19.39 -2.73
CA CYS A 144 -47.23 20.11 -3.66
C CYS A 144 -48.59 20.30 -2.97
N GLN A 145 -48.77 21.41 -2.27
CA GLN A 145 -50.08 21.77 -1.75
C GLN A 145 -50.92 22.43 -2.85
N ILE A 146 -52.00 21.72 -3.19
CA ILE A 146 -53.32 22.17 -3.67
C ILE A 146 -53.59 22.14 -5.20
N LEU A 147 -54.26 21.04 -5.58
CA LEU A 147 -55.41 20.86 -6.48
C LEU A 147 -55.38 21.55 -7.86
N THR A 148 -55.13 20.78 -8.92
CA THR A 148 -56.04 20.63 -10.08
C THR A 148 -55.72 19.32 -10.80
N ILE A 149 -56.75 18.52 -11.13
CA ILE A 149 -56.62 17.28 -11.89
C ILE A 149 -56.16 17.61 -13.32
N THR A 150 -54.87 17.42 -13.60
CA THR A 150 -54.33 17.39 -14.97
C THR A 150 -53.26 16.30 -15.04
N GLN A 151 -53.49 15.33 -15.92
CA GLN A 151 -52.55 14.39 -16.54
C GLN A 151 -51.17 14.26 -15.87
N GLU A 152 -50.93 13.14 -15.17
CA GLU A 152 -49.61 12.82 -14.60
C GLU A 152 -48.54 12.81 -15.69
N VAL A 153 -47.68 13.83 -15.68
CA VAL A 153 -46.40 13.85 -16.40
C VAL A 153 -45.51 12.77 -15.77
N PRO A 154 -44.81 11.91 -16.54
CA PRO A 154 -43.92 10.91 -15.99
C PRO A 154 -42.92 11.57 -15.04
N ALA A 155 -42.74 11.01 -13.83
CA ALA A 155 -41.84 11.53 -12.80
C ALA A 155 -40.50 11.97 -13.41
N GLN A 156 -40.21 13.27 -13.34
CA GLN A 156 -38.95 13.82 -13.86
C GLN A 156 -37.81 13.21 -13.07
N ILE A 157 -36.94 12.48 -13.76
CA ILE A 157 -35.70 11.94 -13.19
C ILE A 157 -34.84 13.15 -12.76
N GLU A 158 -34.66 13.32 -11.44
CA GLU A 158 -33.93 14.46 -10.87
C GLU A 158 -32.42 14.37 -11.13
N ASP A 159 -31.75 15.53 -11.03
CA ASP A 159 -30.30 15.63 -11.16
C ASP A 159 -29.55 14.75 -10.14
N VAL A 160 -28.43 14.15 -10.56
CA VAL A 160 -27.64 13.21 -9.75
C VAL A 160 -27.25 13.81 -8.39
N GLY A 161 -26.87 15.09 -8.36
CA GLY A 161 -26.48 15.76 -7.12
C GLY A 161 -27.66 15.95 -6.17
N LYS A 162 -28.82 16.34 -6.69
CA LYS A 162 -30.06 16.50 -5.91
C LYS A 162 -30.52 15.17 -5.30
N THR A 163 -30.53 14.11 -6.11
CA THR A 163 -30.90 12.76 -5.64
C THR A 163 -29.97 12.30 -4.52
N VAL A 164 -28.65 12.46 -4.68
CA VAL A 164 -27.69 12.07 -3.63
C VAL A 164 -27.86 12.92 -2.35
N SER A 165 -28.10 14.22 -2.48
CA SER A 165 -28.45 15.07 -1.34
C SER A 165 -29.72 14.63 -0.63
N ALA A 166 -30.75 14.21 -1.38
CA ALA A 166 -31.99 13.70 -0.82
C ALA A 166 -31.79 12.35 -0.09
N ILE A 167 -30.98 11.44 -0.65
CA ILE A 167 -30.64 10.14 -0.04
C ILE A 167 -30.02 10.34 1.35
N TYR A 168 -29.05 11.25 1.46
CA TYR A 168 -28.31 11.46 2.70
C TYR A 168 -28.87 12.57 3.59
N ARG A 169 -29.93 13.26 3.16
CA ARG A 169 -30.51 14.43 3.83
C ARG A 169 -29.44 15.48 4.19
N MET A 170 -28.48 15.68 3.29
CA MET A 170 -27.29 16.52 3.50
C MET A 170 -26.94 17.27 2.22
N GLY A 171 -26.40 18.50 2.37
CA GLY A 171 -26.03 19.31 1.22
C GLY A 171 -24.92 18.66 0.39
N ILE A 172 -25.00 18.72 -0.95
CA ILE A 172 -24.02 18.03 -1.80
C ILE A 172 -22.57 18.50 -1.56
N ARG A 173 -22.40 19.77 -1.19
CA ARG A 173 -21.11 20.37 -0.82
C ARG A 173 -20.54 19.79 0.47
N GLU A 174 -21.39 19.54 1.47
CA GLU A 174 -20.99 18.90 2.74
C GLU A 174 -20.63 17.43 2.51
N ILE A 175 -21.39 16.73 1.66
CA ILE A 175 -21.09 15.34 1.27
C ILE A 175 -19.73 15.28 0.57
N GLU A 176 -19.49 16.22 -0.35
CA GLU A 176 -18.22 16.35 -1.06
C GLU A 176 -17.06 16.59 -0.08
N GLU A 177 -17.20 17.49 0.88
CA GLU A 177 -16.17 17.77 1.89
C GLU A 177 -15.81 16.52 2.71
N VAL A 178 -16.83 15.78 3.18
CA VAL A 178 -16.63 14.51 3.89
C VAL A 178 -15.93 13.49 2.98
N PHE A 179 -16.34 13.39 1.73
CA PHE A 179 -15.74 12.45 0.77
C PHE A 179 -14.27 12.77 0.50
N LEU A 180 -13.94 14.03 0.23
CA LEU A 180 -12.59 14.47 -0.12
C LEU A 180 -11.62 14.39 1.08
N THR A 181 -12.14 14.53 2.31
CA THR A 181 -11.34 14.39 3.53
C THR A 181 -10.96 12.93 3.82
N SER A 182 -11.86 12.01 3.47
CA SER A 182 -11.70 10.57 3.68
C SER A 182 -10.50 9.98 2.90
N PRO A 183 -9.82 8.93 3.43
CA PRO A 183 -8.74 8.25 2.72
C PRO A 183 -9.14 7.69 1.35
N ILE A 184 -10.44 7.44 1.12
CA ILE A 184 -10.91 6.89 -0.17
C ILE A 184 -10.62 7.83 -1.35
N ALA A 185 -10.58 9.14 -1.13
CA ALA A 185 -10.34 10.13 -2.18
C ALA A 185 -8.83 10.28 -2.53
N LYS A 186 -7.96 9.71 -1.68
CA LYS A 186 -6.50 9.88 -1.76
C LYS A 186 -5.79 8.75 -2.50
N ILE A 187 -6.50 7.67 -2.85
CA ILE A 187 -5.98 6.60 -3.70
C ILE A 187 -6.58 6.66 -5.10
N ASN A 188 -5.98 6.00 -6.09
CA ASN A 188 -6.49 6.01 -7.45
C ASN A 188 -7.62 4.98 -7.66
N TRP A 189 -8.38 5.12 -8.76
CA TRP A 189 -9.49 4.22 -9.08
C TRP A 189 -9.11 2.74 -9.22
N THR A 190 -7.93 2.43 -9.79
CA THR A 190 -7.45 1.05 -9.93
C THR A 190 -7.15 0.41 -8.58
N SER A 191 -6.60 1.17 -7.64
CA SER A 191 -6.40 0.73 -6.26
C SER A 191 -7.74 0.50 -5.56
N GLN A 192 -8.74 1.35 -5.79
CA GLN A 192 -10.10 1.14 -5.26
C GLN A 192 -10.72 -0.16 -5.76
N MET A 193 -10.64 -0.41 -7.08
CA MET A 193 -11.12 -1.68 -7.66
C MET A 193 -10.40 -2.89 -7.08
N THR A 194 -9.09 -2.79 -6.84
CA THR A 194 -8.29 -3.87 -6.25
C THR A 194 -8.80 -4.22 -4.85
N ILE A 195 -9.08 -3.22 -4.01
CA ILE A 195 -9.62 -3.43 -2.66
C ILE A 195 -11.03 -4.04 -2.71
N LEU A 196 -11.88 -3.57 -3.64
CA LEU A 196 -13.23 -4.11 -3.82
C LEU A 196 -13.23 -5.57 -4.29
N ASP A 197 -12.33 -5.92 -5.21
CA ASP A 197 -12.17 -7.30 -5.72
C ASP A 197 -11.70 -8.26 -4.60
N SER A 198 -10.86 -7.78 -3.67
CA SER A 198 -10.33 -8.58 -2.56
C SER A 198 -11.36 -8.87 -1.46
N SER A 199 -12.55 -8.26 -1.48
CA SER A 199 -13.65 -8.51 -0.52
C SER A 199 -13.23 -8.41 0.96
N LEU A 200 -12.36 -7.45 1.26
CA LEU A 200 -11.85 -7.24 2.62
C LEU A 200 -12.92 -6.64 3.56
N PRO A 201 -12.92 -6.98 4.85
CA PRO A 201 -13.62 -6.23 5.88
C PRO A 201 -13.27 -4.74 5.87
N LEU A 202 -14.21 -3.87 6.26
CA LEU A 202 -14.07 -2.43 6.10
C LEU A 202 -12.83 -1.85 6.82
N GLY A 203 -12.52 -2.32 8.02
CA GLY A 203 -11.34 -1.93 8.77
C GLY A 203 -10.04 -2.37 8.09
N LEU A 204 -10.00 -3.56 7.49
CA LEU A 204 -8.86 -4.00 6.69
C LEU A 204 -8.73 -3.17 5.41
N SER A 205 -9.83 -2.89 4.71
CA SER A 205 -9.83 -1.97 3.56
C SER A 205 -9.28 -0.61 3.95
N TYR A 206 -9.74 -0.04 5.07
CA TYR A 206 -9.23 1.23 5.63
C TYR A 206 -7.73 1.19 5.87
N TRP A 207 -7.25 0.13 6.53
CA TRP A 207 -5.83 -0.02 6.84
C TRP A 207 -4.97 -0.09 5.57
N TYR A 208 -5.34 -0.92 4.59
CA TYR A 208 -4.61 -1.03 3.33
C TYR A 208 -4.66 0.28 2.51
N MET A 209 -5.77 1.02 2.54
CA MET A 209 -5.83 2.36 1.92
C MET A 209 -4.85 3.32 2.57
N LYS A 210 -4.79 3.32 3.90
CA LYS A 210 -3.86 4.16 4.66
C LYS A 210 -2.41 3.84 4.36
N GLN A 211 -2.06 2.56 4.43
CA GLN A 211 -0.72 2.12 4.09
C GLN A 211 -0.36 2.43 2.63
N SER A 212 -1.29 2.30 1.69
CA SER A 212 -1.06 2.69 0.30
C SER A 212 -0.75 4.19 0.13
N ILE A 213 -1.35 5.05 0.95
CA ILE A 213 -1.10 6.51 0.91
C ILE A 213 0.25 6.82 1.54
N GLU A 214 0.52 6.29 2.73
CA GLU A 214 1.76 6.53 3.48
C GLU A 214 2.99 6.00 2.75
N MET A 215 2.86 4.80 2.16
CA MET A 215 3.95 4.13 1.44
C MET A 215 3.98 4.44 -0.06
N GLY A 216 3.04 5.24 -0.58
CA GLY A 216 2.99 5.59 -2.00
C GLY A 216 2.85 4.40 -2.94
N TRP A 217 2.08 3.37 -2.55
CA TRP A 217 1.96 2.14 -3.35
C TRP A 217 1.23 2.37 -4.68
N SER A 218 1.76 1.76 -5.74
CA SER A 218 0.99 1.56 -6.97
C SER A 218 -0.11 0.51 -6.74
N SER A 219 -1.12 0.46 -7.61
CA SER A 219 -2.20 -0.53 -7.51
C SER A 219 -1.69 -1.98 -7.58
N ASN A 220 -0.59 -2.22 -8.30
CA ASN A 220 0.04 -3.54 -8.36
C ASN A 220 0.73 -3.89 -7.04
N VAL A 221 1.41 -2.94 -6.42
CA VAL A 221 2.06 -3.15 -5.11
C VAL A 221 0.98 -3.35 -4.04
N LEU A 222 -0.09 -2.57 -4.05
CA LEU A 222 -1.23 -2.76 -3.15
C LEU A 222 -1.82 -4.17 -3.30
N LYS A 223 -2.04 -4.63 -4.53
CA LYS A 223 -2.51 -5.99 -4.80
C LYS A 223 -1.59 -7.04 -4.20
N LEU A 224 -0.28 -6.92 -4.44
CA LEU A 224 0.72 -7.82 -3.90
C LEU A 224 0.69 -7.84 -2.35
N GLN A 225 0.60 -6.67 -1.72
CA GLN A 225 0.56 -6.56 -0.26
C GLN A 225 -0.71 -7.19 0.34
N ILE A 226 -1.86 -7.03 -0.32
CA ILE A 226 -3.11 -7.71 0.06
C ILE A 226 -2.99 -9.23 -0.13
N ASP A 227 -2.52 -9.69 -1.30
CA ASP A 227 -2.38 -11.10 -1.62
C ASP A 227 -1.39 -11.82 -0.68
N SER A 228 -0.41 -11.06 -0.15
CA SER A 228 0.60 -11.51 0.83
C SER A 228 0.18 -11.35 2.30
N ASP A 229 -1.04 -10.88 2.56
CA ASP A 229 -1.60 -10.60 3.89
C ASP A 229 -0.66 -9.78 4.81
N LEU A 230 -0.19 -8.63 4.30
CA LEU A 230 0.71 -7.75 5.05
C LEU A 230 0.16 -7.37 6.44
N TYR A 231 -1.15 -7.15 6.56
CA TYR A 231 -1.78 -6.82 7.84
C TYR A 231 -1.45 -7.86 8.91
N SER A 232 -1.60 -9.15 8.59
CA SER A 232 -1.26 -10.22 9.53
C SER A 232 0.22 -10.21 9.89
N ARG A 233 1.10 -10.02 8.89
CA ARG A 233 2.56 -10.01 9.04
C ARG A 233 3.08 -8.84 9.89
N GLN A 234 2.37 -7.71 9.91
CA GLN A 234 2.75 -6.53 10.70
C GLN A 234 1.99 -6.39 12.03
N ILE A 235 0.75 -6.84 12.12
CA ILE A 235 -0.13 -6.50 13.24
C ILE A 235 -0.54 -7.75 14.04
N SER A 236 -0.92 -8.82 13.37
CA SER A 236 -1.50 -10.01 14.03
C SER A 236 -0.44 -11.01 14.52
N ASN A 237 0.69 -11.13 13.83
CA ASN A 237 1.71 -12.11 14.16
C ASN A 237 2.57 -11.71 15.36
N ASN A 238 2.96 -12.71 16.15
CA ASN A 238 3.85 -12.53 17.29
C ASN A 238 5.29 -12.33 16.82
N LYS A 239 5.76 -11.08 16.86
CA LYS A 239 7.10 -10.73 16.38
C LYS A 239 8.13 -10.78 17.50
N VAL A 240 9.18 -11.56 17.30
CA VAL A 240 10.28 -11.69 18.27
C VAL A 240 11.28 -10.54 18.08
N ASN A 241 11.34 -9.64 19.05
CA ASN A 241 12.30 -8.54 19.10
C ASN A 241 12.50 -8.03 20.54
N ASN A 242 13.52 -7.19 20.76
CA ASN A 242 13.80 -6.53 22.04
C ASN A 242 13.67 -5.00 21.97
N PHE A 243 12.88 -4.46 21.03
CA PHE A 243 12.85 -3.01 20.76
C PHE A 243 12.31 -2.19 21.92
N THR A 244 11.34 -2.71 22.68
CA THR A 244 10.72 -2.01 23.82
C THR A 244 11.70 -1.75 24.96
N THR A 245 12.75 -2.55 25.10
CA THR A 245 13.78 -2.39 26.14
C THR A 245 15.03 -1.66 25.64
N THR A 246 15.25 -1.63 24.32
CA THR A 246 16.50 -1.13 23.71
C THR A 246 16.36 0.23 23.01
N LEU A 247 15.13 0.62 22.63
CA LEU A 247 14.81 1.88 21.97
C LEU A 247 13.83 2.73 22.81
N PRO A 248 13.85 4.07 22.69
CA PRO A 248 12.84 4.95 23.27
C PRO A 248 11.43 4.63 22.74
N ALA A 249 10.39 4.83 23.56
CA ALA A 249 9.02 4.42 23.25
C ALA A 249 8.51 4.81 21.84
N PRO A 250 8.68 6.07 21.35
CA PRO A 250 8.23 6.42 19.99
C PRO A 250 8.96 5.63 18.89
N GLN A 251 10.24 5.33 19.09
CA GLN A 251 11.05 4.57 18.15
C GLN A 251 10.80 3.08 18.25
N SER A 252 10.64 2.54 19.46
CA SER A 252 10.32 1.12 19.67
C SER A 252 8.96 0.77 19.05
N ASP A 253 7.97 1.65 19.19
CA ASP A 253 6.63 1.45 18.64
C ASP A 253 6.67 1.46 17.10
N LEU A 254 7.39 2.42 16.51
CA LEU A 254 7.56 2.50 15.06
C LEU A 254 8.37 1.33 14.50
N ALA A 255 9.46 0.94 15.16
CA ALA A 255 10.27 -0.21 14.76
C ALA A 255 9.46 -1.51 14.82
N ASN A 256 8.66 -1.67 15.89
CA ASN A 256 7.70 -2.76 15.98
C ASN A 256 6.70 -2.70 14.83
N TYR A 257 6.10 -1.55 14.55
CA TYR A 257 5.12 -1.40 13.47
C TYR A 257 5.68 -1.77 12.08
N LEU A 258 6.91 -1.34 11.79
CA LEU A 258 7.57 -1.60 10.51
C LEU A 258 8.03 -3.05 10.34
N LEU A 259 8.37 -3.74 11.44
CA LEU A 259 8.80 -5.14 11.40
C LEU A 259 7.68 -6.04 10.85
N LYS A 260 8.03 -6.82 9.83
CA LYS A 260 7.17 -7.84 9.20
C LYS A 260 7.62 -9.22 9.63
N ASP A 261 6.68 -10.15 9.71
CA ASP A 261 7.01 -11.56 9.96
C ASP A 261 5.95 -12.49 9.35
N PRO A 262 6.29 -13.33 8.34
CA PRO A 262 7.58 -13.39 7.64
C PRO A 262 7.77 -12.24 6.64
N TYR A 263 9.01 -11.99 6.22
CA TYR A 263 9.29 -11.22 5.00
C TYR A 263 9.11 -12.10 3.76
N ILE A 264 8.44 -11.59 2.73
CA ILE A 264 8.16 -12.34 1.51
C ILE A 264 9.00 -11.78 0.36
N PHE A 265 9.94 -12.57 -0.14
CA PHE A 265 10.83 -12.16 -1.22
C PHE A 265 10.46 -12.85 -2.53
N ASP A 266 10.13 -12.06 -3.55
CA ASP A 266 9.90 -12.53 -4.91
C ASP A 266 11.23 -12.68 -5.67
N LEU A 267 11.87 -13.81 -5.41
CA LEU A 267 13.10 -14.25 -6.06
C LEU A 267 12.76 -15.11 -7.28
N ALA A 268 12.69 -14.48 -8.45
CA ALA A 268 12.52 -15.18 -9.72
C ALA A 268 13.72 -16.10 -9.98
N GLY A 269 13.49 -17.42 -10.01
CA GLY A 269 14.53 -18.41 -10.32
C GLY A 269 15.25 -19.01 -9.11
N ALA A 270 14.86 -18.68 -7.88
CA ALA A 270 15.38 -19.37 -6.70
C ALA A 270 14.95 -20.85 -6.71
N LYS A 271 15.92 -21.77 -6.66
CA LYS A 271 15.63 -23.19 -6.41
C LYS A 271 15.11 -23.34 -4.97
N GLU A 272 14.20 -24.27 -4.71
CA GLU A 272 13.69 -24.55 -3.35
C GLU A 272 14.83 -24.84 -2.33
N LYS A 273 15.97 -25.32 -2.84
CA LYS A 273 17.23 -25.54 -2.11
C LYS A 273 18.32 -24.52 -2.46
N ALA A 274 17.98 -23.23 -2.50
CA ALA A 274 18.98 -22.17 -2.59
C ALA A 274 19.88 -22.18 -1.34
N ASP A 275 21.19 -22.18 -1.55
CA ASP A 275 22.18 -21.97 -0.49
C ASP A 275 22.15 -20.49 -0.04
N GLU A 276 22.65 -20.17 1.16
CA GLU A 276 22.65 -18.81 1.72
C GLU A 276 23.21 -17.78 0.75
N ARG A 277 24.30 -18.14 0.07
CA ARG A 277 24.95 -17.32 -0.94
C ARG A 277 24.09 -17.04 -2.19
N ASP A 278 23.27 -18.01 -2.63
CA ASP A 278 22.35 -17.82 -3.76
C ASP A 278 21.19 -16.90 -3.37
N ILE A 279 20.68 -17.03 -2.15
CA ILE A 279 19.62 -16.16 -1.62
C ILE A 279 20.14 -14.72 -1.51
N GLU A 280 21.33 -14.53 -0.95
CA GLU A 280 21.97 -13.21 -0.84
C GLU A 280 22.22 -12.58 -2.23
N GLU A 281 22.73 -13.37 -3.19
CA GLU A 281 22.96 -12.90 -4.55
C GLU A 281 21.66 -12.49 -5.26
N GLN A 282 20.59 -13.27 -5.11
CA GLN A 282 19.30 -12.97 -5.73
C GLN A 282 18.59 -11.78 -5.09
N LEU A 283 18.66 -11.62 -3.76
CA LEU A 283 18.12 -10.45 -3.06
C LEU A 283 18.77 -9.16 -3.54
N VAL A 284 20.06 -9.19 -3.86
CA VAL A 284 20.79 -8.01 -4.35
C VAL A 284 20.53 -7.79 -5.83
N LYS A 285 20.57 -8.84 -6.67
CA LYS A 285 20.22 -8.73 -8.09
C LYS A 285 18.83 -8.10 -8.27
N HIS A 286 17.94 -8.32 -7.31
CA HIS A 286 16.61 -7.76 -7.27
C HIS A 286 16.40 -6.80 -6.09
N VAL A 287 17.41 -5.96 -5.79
CA VAL A 287 17.36 -4.97 -4.69
C VAL A 287 16.10 -4.09 -4.74
N THR A 288 15.61 -3.74 -5.94
CA THR A 288 14.35 -2.99 -6.09
C THR A 288 13.15 -3.75 -5.51
N ARG A 289 13.04 -5.07 -5.76
CA ARG A 289 11.94 -5.89 -5.21
C ARG A 289 12.08 -6.07 -3.71
N TYR A 290 13.31 -6.21 -3.23
CA TYR A 290 13.59 -6.24 -1.81
C TYR A 290 13.23 -4.93 -1.10
N LEU A 291 13.60 -3.77 -1.67
CA LEU A 291 13.21 -2.46 -1.15
C LEU A 291 11.68 -2.28 -1.19
N LEU A 292 11.00 -2.81 -2.21
CA LEU A 292 9.52 -2.83 -2.24
C LEU A 292 8.93 -3.66 -1.09
N GLU A 293 9.56 -4.78 -0.72
CA GLU A 293 9.14 -5.56 0.44
C GLU A 293 9.49 -4.89 1.77
N MET A 294 10.58 -4.13 1.86
CA MET A 294 10.88 -3.33 3.06
C MET A 294 9.93 -2.13 3.20
N GLY A 295 9.51 -1.54 2.07
CA GLY A 295 8.55 -0.44 2.01
C GLY A 295 9.19 0.90 1.65
N ASN A 296 8.39 1.95 1.62
CA ASN A 296 8.88 3.30 1.36
C ASN A 296 9.71 3.82 2.53
N GLY A 297 10.73 4.64 2.25
CA GLY A 297 11.60 5.22 3.28
C GLY A 297 12.83 4.40 3.65
N PHE A 298 13.16 3.34 2.90
CA PHE A 298 14.42 2.61 3.03
C PHE A 298 15.38 2.98 1.89
N ALA A 299 16.63 3.26 2.24
CA ALA A 299 17.72 3.47 1.29
C ALA A 299 18.73 2.33 1.37
N PHE A 300 19.12 1.79 0.22
CA PHE A 300 20.19 0.82 0.14
C PHE A 300 21.55 1.51 0.38
N VAL A 301 22.32 1.01 1.35
CA VAL A 301 23.64 1.59 1.70
C VAL A 301 24.76 0.72 1.15
N ALA A 302 24.77 -0.57 1.49
CA ALA A 302 25.85 -1.48 1.08
C ALA A 302 25.42 -2.95 1.12
N ARG A 303 26.12 -3.76 0.34
CA ARG A 303 26.08 -5.23 0.35
C ARG A 303 27.46 -5.78 0.71
N GLN A 304 27.51 -6.92 1.40
CA GLN A 304 28.76 -7.64 1.76
C GLN A 304 29.79 -6.64 2.27
N LYS A 305 29.34 -5.76 3.17
CA LYS A 305 30.15 -4.62 3.59
C LYS A 305 31.31 -5.17 4.39
N HIS A 306 32.50 -5.04 3.82
CA HIS A 306 33.73 -5.43 4.46
C HIS A 306 34.02 -4.50 5.65
N PHE A 307 34.28 -5.12 6.79
CA PHE A 307 34.76 -4.48 7.99
C PHE A 307 36.03 -5.18 8.46
N GLN A 308 37.14 -4.44 8.46
CA GLN A 308 38.34 -4.86 9.15
C GLN A 308 38.24 -4.43 10.62
N VAL A 309 38.30 -5.39 11.54
CA VAL A 309 38.32 -5.16 12.99
C VAL A 309 39.50 -5.90 13.59
N GLY A 310 40.48 -5.14 14.09
CA GLY A 310 41.78 -5.68 14.46
C GLY A 310 42.48 -6.31 13.24
N ASN A 311 42.76 -7.61 13.34
CA ASN A 311 43.45 -8.38 12.29
C ASN A 311 42.52 -9.34 11.53
N SER A 312 41.21 -9.23 11.73
CA SER A 312 40.22 -10.13 11.13
C SER A 312 39.26 -9.36 10.23
N ASP A 313 38.90 -10.01 9.13
CA ASP A 313 37.97 -9.49 8.13
C ASP A 313 36.58 -10.07 8.37
N PHE A 314 35.58 -9.20 8.39
CA PHE A 314 34.18 -9.57 8.54
C PHE A 314 33.33 -8.92 7.44
N PHE A 315 32.21 -9.57 7.10
CA PHE A 315 31.35 -9.14 6.00
C PHE A 315 29.90 -9.18 6.48
N ALA A 316 29.27 -8.00 6.57
CA ALA A 316 27.84 -7.90 6.83
C ALA A 316 27.06 -8.04 5.52
N ASP A 317 26.04 -8.89 5.49
CA ASP A 317 25.32 -9.22 4.25
C ASP A 317 24.70 -7.98 3.58
N LEU A 318 23.93 -7.22 4.34
CA LEU A 318 23.20 -6.08 3.82
C LEU A 318 23.05 -4.96 4.86
N ILE A 319 23.23 -3.72 4.40
CA ILE A 319 23.02 -2.51 5.21
C ILE A 319 22.07 -1.59 4.48
N LEU A 320 21.00 -1.21 5.17
CA LEU A 320 20.04 -0.19 4.74
C LEU A 320 20.07 1.00 5.69
N TYR A 321 19.42 2.08 5.28
CA TYR A 321 19.09 3.21 6.13
C TYR A 321 17.57 3.43 6.11
N SER A 322 16.95 3.52 7.28
CA SER A 322 15.54 3.86 7.42
C SER A 322 15.40 5.35 7.68
N ILE A 323 14.78 6.05 6.73
CA ILE A 323 14.49 7.48 6.83
C ILE A 323 13.48 7.74 7.97
N PRO A 324 12.37 6.98 8.13
CA PRO A 324 11.42 7.21 9.22
C PRO A 324 12.03 7.02 10.61
N LEU A 325 12.94 6.05 10.75
CA LEU A 325 13.62 5.76 12.02
C LEU A 325 14.89 6.59 12.21
N HIS A 326 15.39 7.28 11.17
CA HIS A 326 16.72 7.90 11.13
C HIS A 326 17.81 6.95 11.66
N ALA A 327 17.81 5.70 11.20
CA ALA A 327 18.69 4.65 11.73
C ALA A 327 19.21 3.74 10.63
N TYR A 328 20.44 3.26 10.78
CA TYR A 328 20.95 2.16 9.98
C TYR A 328 20.26 0.86 10.36
N ILE A 329 20.06 -0.01 9.38
CA ILE A 329 19.50 -1.35 9.56
C ILE A 329 20.49 -2.34 8.99
N VAL A 330 21.08 -3.15 9.87
CA VAL A 330 21.98 -4.23 9.51
C VAL A 330 21.16 -5.50 9.39
N ILE A 331 21.17 -6.11 8.22
CA ILE A 331 20.45 -7.35 7.95
C ILE A 331 21.45 -8.50 7.79
N GLU A 332 21.20 -9.57 8.53
CA GLU A 332 21.91 -10.84 8.40
C GLU A 332 20.93 -11.91 7.91
N LEU A 333 21.31 -12.64 6.87
CA LEU A 333 20.50 -13.68 6.24
C LEU A 333 21.01 -15.07 6.66
N LYS A 334 20.09 -15.99 6.98
CA LYS A 334 20.45 -17.39 7.27
C LYS A 334 19.50 -18.36 6.58
N ALA A 335 20.04 -19.25 5.75
CA ALA A 335 19.26 -20.27 5.06
C ALA A 335 18.77 -21.41 5.98
N THR A 336 19.21 -21.43 7.24
CA THR A 336 18.81 -22.40 8.25
C THR A 336 17.91 -21.77 9.31
N PRO A 337 17.21 -22.59 10.13
CA PRO A 337 16.48 -22.09 11.28
C PRO A 337 17.37 -21.30 12.23
N PHE A 338 16.76 -20.37 12.97
CA PHE A 338 17.44 -19.53 13.95
C PHE A 338 18.29 -20.34 14.94
N LYS A 339 19.51 -19.87 15.20
CA LYS A 339 20.40 -20.33 16.26
C LYS A 339 20.91 -19.16 17.10
N PRO A 340 21.10 -19.33 18.42
CA PRO A 340 21.56 -18.24 19.30
C PRO A 340 22.88 -17.59 18.89
N GLU A 341 23.79 -18.34 18.25
CA GLU A 341 25.08 -17.83 17.75
C GLU A 341 24.93 -16.68 16.73
N TYR A 342 23.84 -16.66 15.96
CA TYR A 342 23.58 -15.62 14.96
C TYR A 342 23.31 -14.25 15.60
N ALA A 343 22.70 -14.23 16.79
CA ALA A 343 22.49 -12.97 17.53
C ALA A 343 23.82 -12.31 17.92
N GLY A 344 24.83 -13.12 18.27
CA GLY A 344 26.17 -12.63 18.59
C GLY A 344 26.87 -12.00 17.39
N GLN A 345 26.77 -12.64 16.23
CA GLN A 345 27.31 -12.12 14.97
C GLN A 345 26.63 -10.81 14.56
N LEU A 346 25.30 -10.76 14.59
CA LEU A 346 24.56 -9.55 14.26
C LEU A 346 24.86 -8.40 15.23
N ASN A 347 24.93 -8.68 16.53
CA ASN A 347 25.32 -7.69 17.54
C ASN A 347 26.71 -7.10 17.28
N PHE A 348 27.67 -7.93 16.87
CA PHE A 348 28.99 -7.44 16.45
C PHE A 348 28.87 -6.45 15.28
N TYR A 349 28.11 -6.78 14.24
CA TYR A 349 27.93 -5.88 13.10
C TYR A 349 27.23 -4.57 13.45
N ILE A 350 26.20 -4.60 14.31
CA ILE A 350 25.55 -3.39 14.81
C ILE A 350 26.58 -2.45 15.46
N ASN A 351 27.41 -2.97 16.36
CA ASN A 351 28.42 -2.16 17.05
C ASN A 351 29.45 -1.57 16.08
N VAL A 352 29.88 -2.32 15.06
CA VAL A 352 30.82 -1.83 14.05
C VAL A 352 30.18 -0.73 13.17
N VAL A 353 28.90 -0.85 12.84
CA VAL A 353 28.15 0.15 12.08
C VAL A 353 27.90 1.41 12.91
N ASP A 354 27.57 1.26 14.18
CA ASP A 354 27.41 2.36 15.13
C ASP A 354 28.70 3.17 15.33
N ASP A 355 29.86 2.52 15.26
CA ASP A 355 31.17 3.18 15.39
C ASP A 355 31.64 3.83 14.08
N LYS A 356 31.43 3.16 12.93
CA LYS A 356 32.02 3.57 11.64
C LYS A 356 31.10 4.35 10.71
N LEU A 357 29.78 4.16 10.80
CA LEU A 357 28.82 4.72 9.85
C LEU A 357 27.80 5.66 10.49
N ARG A 358 27.38 5.40 11.73
CA ARG A 358 26.36 6.21 12.40
C ARG A 358 26.84 7.65 12.63
N GLY A 359 26.09 8.63 12.12
CA GLY A 359 26.32 10.05 12.37
C GLY A 359 25.78 10.52 13.73
N GLU A 360 26.10 11.76 14.11
CA GLU A 360 25.67 12.34 15.39
C GLU A 360 24.14 12.49 15.54
N HIS A 361 23.43 12.57 14.41
CA HIS A 361 21.98 12.73 14.36
C HIS A 361 21.22 11.44 14.06
N ASP A 362 21.94 10.34 13.85
CA ASP A 362 21.32 9.05 13.60
C ASP A 362 21.01 8.34 14.92
N ASN A 363 19.86 7.68 14.97
CA ASN A 363 19.47 6.82 16.07
C ASN A 363 20.30 5.53 16.09
N LYS A 364 20.17 4.75 17.17
CA LYS A 364 20.85 3.46 17.30
C LYS A 364 20.56 2.55 16.11
N THR A 365 21.61 1.92 15.58
CA THR A 365 21.49 0.94 14.49
C THR A 365 20.66 -0.25 14.92
N ILE A 366 19.74 -0.69 14.06
CA ILE A 366 18.84 -1.82 14.30
C ILE A 366 19.37 -3.06 13.56
N GLY A 367 19.47 -4.18 14.26
CA GLY A 367 19.73 -5.48 13.66
C GLY A 367 18.45 -6.17 13.24
N LEU A 368 18.43 -6.73 12.03
CA LEU A 368 17.35 -7.60 11.56
C LEU A 368 17.94 -8.94 11.10
N LEU A 369 17.63 -9.99 11.84
CA LEU A 369 18.02 -11.35 11.49
C LEU A 369 16.88 -12.03 10.73
N LEU A 370 17.14 -12.48 9.50
CA LEU A 370 16.18 -13.18 8.66
C LEU A 370 16.60 -14.65 8.51
N CYS A 371 15.81 -15.58 9.06
CA CYS A 371 16.11 -17.02 9.04
C CYS A 371 15.03 -17.81 8.29
N ARG A 372 15.34 -19.03 7.79
CA ARG A 372 14.30 -19.99 7.34
C ARG A 372 13.69 -20.73 8.53
N GLY A 373 12.81 -20.05 9.24
CA GLY A 373 12.15 -20.53 10.45
C GLY A 373 12.87 -20.15 11.74
N LYS A 374 12.12 -20.11 12.84
CA LYS A 374 12.63 -19.82 14.18
C LYS A 374 11.77 -20.50 15.24
N ASP A 375 12.39 -20.91 16.33
CA ASP A 375 11.68 -21.21 17.58
C ASP A 375 11.56 -19.90 18.37
N GLU A 376 10.33 -19.44 18.58
CA GLU A 376 10.07 -18.13 19.21
C GLU A 376 10.63 -18.06 20.64
N VAL A 377 10.56 -19.16 21.39
CA VAL A 377 11.03 -19.20 22.78
C VAL A 377 12.54 -19.12 22.80
N VAL A 378 13.22 -19.94 22.00
CA VAL A 378 14.68 -19.91 21.88
C VAL A 378 15.16 -18.53 21.42
N ALA A 379 14.47 -17.92 20.45
CA ALA A 379 14.77 -16.59 19.96
C ALA A 379 14.61 -15.50 21.04
N GLN A 380 13.52 -15.53 21.82
CA GLN A 380 13.33 -14.58 22.93
C GLN A 380 14.40 -14.72 24.02
N TYR A 381 14.77 -15.96 24.38
CA TYR A 381 15.85 -16.20 25.35
C TYR A 381 17.20 -15.73 24.81
N ALA A 382 17.48 -15.92 23.52
CA ALA A 382 18.73 -15.46 22.91
C ALA A 382 18.84 -13.93 22.88
N LEU A 383 17.73 -13.20 22.74
CA LEU A 383 17.74 -11.74 22.79
C LEU A 383 17.83 -11.16 24.20
N SER A 384 17.54 -11.97 25.23
CA SER A 384 17.57 -11.55 26.63
C SER A 384 19.01 -11.28 27.07
N GLY A 385 19.33 -10.01 27.31
CA GLY A 385 20.68 -9.56 27.71
C GLY A 385 21.45 -8.79 26.64
N TYR A 386 20.90 -8.61 25.43
CA TYR A 386 21.45 -7.69 24.44
C TYR A 386 20.88 -6.28 24.62
N ASP A 387 21.78 -5.30 24.74
CA ASP A 387 21.42 -3.87 24.81
C ASP A 387 21.13 -3.25 23.43
N GLN A 388 21.56 -3.94 22.36
CA GLN A 388 21.35 -3.50 20.98
C GLN A 388 19.97 -3.93 20.46
N PRO A 389 19.29 -3.07 19.67
CA PRO A 389 17.98 -3.38 19.13
C PRO A 389 18.08 -4.44 18.02
N ILE A 390 17.50 -5.60 18.24
CA ILE A 390 17.53 -6.76 17.34
C ILE A 390 16.10 -7.29 17.14
N GLY A 391 15.70 -7.41 15.88
CA GLY A 391 14.50 -8.13 15.45
C GLY A 391 14.86 -9.43 14.76
N ILE A 392 14.10 -10.49 15.04
CA ILE A 392 14.25 -11.79 14.37
C ILE A 392 12.97 -12.09 13.61
N SER A 393 13.08 -12.33 12.30
CA SER A 393 11.96 -12.68 11.45
C SER A 393 12.25 -13.90 10.58
N ASP A 394 11.21 -14.65 10.26
CA ASP A 394 11.25 -15.67 9.23
C ASP A 394 11.20 -15.00 7.84
N TYR A 395 11.74 -15.65 6.81
CA TYR A 395 11.54 -15.22 5.44
C TYR A 395 11.08 -16.36 4.54
N GLN A 396 10.18 -16.01 3.62
CA GLN A 396 9.63 -16.91 2.63
C GLN A 396 9.99 -16.44 1.24
N LEU A 397 10.37 -17.40 0.39
CA LEU A 397 10.57 -17.13 -1.03
C LEU A 397 9.25 -17.38 -1.74
N SER A 398 8.75 -16.40 -2.49
CA SER A 398 7.53 -16.61 -3.27
C SER A 398 7.79 -17.73 -4.27
N LYS A 399 6.87 -18.71 -4.36
CA LYS A 399 6.96 -19.75 -5.39
C LYS A 399 6.87 -19.09 -6.76
N ALA A 400 8.00 -18.93 -7.43
CA ALA A 400 8.02 -18.68 -8.86
C ALA A 400 7.36 -19.91 -9.50
N ILE A 401 6.13 -19.72 -9.98
CA ILE A 401 5.23 -20.70 -10.62
C ILE A 401 4.30 -21.43 -9.62
N PRO A 402 2.99 -21.08 -9.60
CA PRO A 402 1.95 -21.90 -9.02
C PRO A 402 2.04 -23.35 -9.51
N GLU A 403 1.82 -24.35 -8.66
CA GLU A 403 1.87 -25.77 -9.08
C GLU A 403 0.93 -26.09 -10.25
N LYS A 404 -0.17 -25.32 -10.40
CA LYS A 404 -1.09 -25.39 -11.55
C LYS A 404 -0.49 -24.97 -12.91
N LEU A 405 0.61 -24.21 -12.90
CA LEU A 405 1.31 -23.75 -14.10
C LEU A 405 2.57 -24.60 -14.41
N LYS A 406 3.06 -25.42 -13.48
CA LYS A 406 4.12 -26.41 -13.78
C LYS A 406 3.68 -27.40 -14.86
N SER A 407 2.39 -27.72 -14.95
CA SER A 407 1.84 -28.61 -15.99
C SER A 407 1.57 -27.93 -17.33
N ALA A 408 1.68 -26.60 -17.41
CA ALA A 408 1.38 -25.81 -18.61
C ALA A 408 2.61 -25.09 -19.17
N LEU A 409 3.76 -25.18 -18.49
CA LEU A 409 5.04 -24.71 -19.01
C LEU A 409 5.68 -25.86 -19.80
N PRO A 410 6.19 -25.59 -21.02
CA PRO A 410 6.95 -26.58 -21.76
C PRO A 410 8.17 -27.00 -20.93
N SER A 411 8.55 -28.28 -21.04
CA SER A 411 9.73 -28.78 -20.33
C SER A 411 10.99 -28.05 -20.81
N VAL A 412 12.07 -28.05 -20.02
CA VAL A 412 13.35 -27.46 -20.44
C VAL A 412 13.82 -28.10 -21.75
N GLU A 413 13.55 -29.39 -21.94
CA GLU A 413 13.84 -30.15 -23.16
C GLU A 413 12.99 -29.67 -24.36
N GLU A 414 11.69 -29.38 -24.17
CA GLU A 414 10.82 -28.83 -25.23
C GLU A 414 11.23 -27.41 -25.63
N VAL A 415 11.68 -26.59 -24.68
CA VAL A 415 12.19 -25.23 -24.95
C VAL A 415 13.53 -25.29 -25.68
N GLU A 416 14.41 -26.22 -25.32
CA GLU A 416 15.69 -26.45 -26.01
C GLU A 416 15.49 -26.99 -27.43
N GLU A 417 14.52 -27.89 -27.65
CA GLU A 417 14.13 -28.35 -29.00
C GLU A 417 13.51 -27.23 -29.85
N GLU A 418 12.65 -26.38 -29.28
CA GLU A 418 12.12 -25.22 -29.99
C GLU A 418 13.24 -24.24 -30.37
N LEU A 419 14.13 -23.89 -29.43
CA LEU A 419 15.27 -23.01 -29.68
C LEU A 419 16.24 -23.59 -30.74
N ALA A 420 16.51 -24.89 -30.70
CA ALA A 420 17.29 -25.57 -31.74
C ALA A 420 16.60 -25.50 -33.11
N SER A 421 15.28 -25.71 -33.16
CA SER A 421 14.49 -25.60 -34.40
C SER A 421 14.44 -24.18 -34.97
N PHE A 422 14.55 -23.16 -34.12
CA PHE A 422 14.63 -21.75 -34.52
C PHE A 422 16.02 -21.39 -35.06
N LEU A 423 17.09 -21.97 -34.50
CA LEU A 423 18.46 -21.77 -34.97
C LEU A 423 18.71 -22.46 -36.33
N ASP A 424 18.09 -23.63 -36.57
CA ASP A 424 18.14 -24.33 -37.87
C ASP A 424 17.31 -23.64 -38.98
N LYS A 425 16.45 -22.69 -38.63
CA LYS A 425 15.62 -21.91 -39.57
C LYS A 425 16.15 -20.49 -39.83
N ALA A 426 17.30 -20.12 -39.29
CA ALA A 426 17.95 -18.86 -39.65
C ALA A 426 18.44 -18.95 -41.12
N PRO A 427 17.96 -18.10 -42.05
CA PRO A 427 18.49 -18.10 -43.41
C PRO A 427 19.94 -17.60 -43.41
N GLN A 428 20.82 -18.27 -44.17
CA GLN A 428 22.13 -17.72 -44.57
C GLN A 428 21.96 -16.49 -45.46
#